data_AF-A0A810LE08-F1
#
_entry.id   AF-A0A810LE08-F1
#
_cell.length_a   1.000
_cell.length_b   1.000
_cell.length_c   1.000
_cell.angle_alpha   90.00
_cell.angle_beta   90.00
_cell.angle_gamma   90.00
#
_symmetry.space_group_name_H-M   'P 1'
#
loop_
_entity.id
_entity.type
_entity.pdbx_description
1 polymer ?
#
loop_
_entity_poly.entity_id
_entity_poly.type
_entity_poly.pdbx_seq_one_letter_code
_entity_poly.pdbx_strand_id
1 'polypeptide(L)'
;MVDLDALLPPSRTPRDYLNAVTDPRLDAAGLRQLARSPYGFVRLAVAQQPRADASVLAELLTEPLAPWDANRLYRLVAEHPNADRAVLLRVLDRTEELLRAGSRPYGAAIALAVRTELTPAEIDRLRHLPGASRRLRRGLTRALTHARTPRGHRERIEW
;
A
#
# COMPACT_ATOMS: atom_id res chain seq x y z
N MET A 1 6.38 23.99 8.48
CA MET A 1 5.51 22.84 8.81
C MET A 1 4.28 23.37 9.49
N VAL A 2 3.11 22.94 9.06
CA VAL A 2 1.80 23.43 9.52
C VAL A 2 0.91 22.21 9.80
N ASP A 3 0.18 22.26 10.91
CA ASP A 3 -0.82 21.26 11.28
C ASP A 3 -2.04 21.34 10.33
N LEU A 4 -2.74 20.22 10.17
CA LEU A 4 -3.90 20.07 9.28
C LEU A 4 -4.97 21.14 9.55
N ASP A 5 -5.26 21.44 10.82
CA ASP A 5 -6.32 22.39 11.17
C ASP A 5 -6.02 23.83 10.73
N ALA A 6 -4.74 24.19 10.58
CA ALA A 6 -4.35 25.49 10.06
C ALA A 6 -4.42 25.57 8.51
N LEU A 7 -4.50 24.43 7.82
CA LEU A 7 -4.69 24.36 6.37
C LEU A 7 -6.15 24.24 5.95
N LEU A 8 -7.03 23.77 6.85
CA LEU A 8 -8.43 23.55 6.55
C LEU A 8 -9.28 24.80 6.83
N PRO A 9 -10.23 25.15 5.94
CA PRO A 9 -11.18 26.21 6.21
C PRO A 9 -12.14 25.82 7.37
N PRO A 10 -12.77 26.80 8.05
CA PRO A 10 -13.74 26.52 9.12
C PRO A 10 -14.91 25.63 8.67
N SER A 11 -15.40 25.86 7.45
CA SER A 11 -16.38 25.00 6.80
C SER A 11 -15.65 23.99 5.91
N ARG A 12 -15.49 22.78 6.43
CA ARG A 12 -14.69 21.72 5.78
C ARG A 12 -15.55 20.92 4.80
N THR A 13 -15.05 20.75 3.59
CA THR A 13 -15.60 19.84 2.58
C THR A 13 -14.66 18.67 2.34
N PRO A 14 -15.14 17.54 1.78
CA PRO A 14 -14.28 16.40 1.43
C PRO A 14 -13.12 16.79 0.48
N ARG A 15 -13.31 17.83 -0.34
CA ARG A 15 -12.28 18.36 -1.25
C ARG A 15 -11.16 19.09 -0.52
N ASP A 16 -11.46 19.76 0.59
CA ASP A 16 -10.43 20.49 1.36
C ASP A 16 -9.40 19.54 1.96
N TYR A 17 -9.84 18.38 2.44
CA TYR A 17 -8.93 17.32 2.88
C TYR A 17 -8.03 16.83 1.75
N LEU A 18 -8.56 16.69 0.52
CA LEU A 18 -7.76 16.28 -0.62
C LEU A 18 -6.71 17.34 -1.00
N ASN A 19 -7.08 18.62 -0.97
CA ASN A 19 -6.16 19.73 -1.21
C ASN A 19 -5.04 19.75 -0.14
N ALA A 20 -5.39 19.50 1.12
CA ALA A 20 -4.43 19.44 2.21
C ALA A 20 -3.38 18.32 2.02
N VAL A 21 -3.77 17.14 1.51
CA VAL A 21 -2.83 16.03 1.23
C VAL A 21 -1.68 16.49 0.32
N THR A 22 -1.99 17.31 -0.68
CA THR A 22 -1.02 17.81 -1.67
C THR A 22 -0.27 19.06 -1.22
N ASP A 23 -0.66 19.70 -0.11
CA ASP A 23 -0.02 20.92 0.36
C ASP A 23 1.36 20.58 0.96
N PRO A 24 2.47 21.08 0.38
CA PRO A 24 3.82 20.74 0.84
C PRO A 24 4.10 21.22 2.27
N ARG A 25 3.32 22.16 2.80
CA ARG A 25 3.48 22.70 4.15
C ARG A 25 2.93 21.77 5.23
N LEU A 26 2.00 20.87 4.86
CA LEU A 26 1.45 19.87 5.77
C LEU A 26 2.58 18.97 6.29
N ASP A 27 2.64 18.81 7.60
CA ASP A 27 3.64 17.96 8.23
C ASP A 27 3.24 16.48 8.27
N ALA A 28 4.13 15.63 8.79
CA ALA A 28 3.89 14.19 8.91
C ALA A 28 2.73 13.87 9.88
N ALA A 29 2.53 14.68 10.92
CA ALA A 29 1.44 14.52 11.87
C ALA A 29 0.07 14.76 11.21
N GLY A 30 -0.03 15.83 10.41
CA GLY A 30 -1.21 16.14 9.63
C GLY A 30 -1.49 15.11 8.54
N LEU A 31 -0.47 14.59 7.85
CA LEU A 31 -0.64 13.45 6.93
C LEU A 31 -1.15 12.20 7.64
N ARG A 32 -0.65 11.92 8.85
CA ARG A 32 -1.13 10.81 9.67
C ARG A 32 -2.59 11.00 10.09
N GLN A 33 -3.01 12.23 10.38
CA GLN A 33 -4.43 12.53 10.63
C GLN A 33 -5.29 12.28 9.39
N LEU A 34 -4.82 12.68 8.20
CA LEU A 34 -5.51 12.42 6.94
C LEU A 34 -5.58 10.92 6.59
N ALA A 35 -4.63 10.11 7.07
CA ALA A 35 -4.68 8.65 6.90
C ALA A 35 -5.90 7.99 7.59
N ARG A 36 -6.48 8.66 8.59
CA ARG A 36 -7.73 8.25 9.27
C ARG A 36 -8.99 8.90 8.68
N SER A 37 -8.88 9.59 7.55
CA SER A 37 -10.03 10.28 6.95
C SER A 37 -11.18 9.31 6.68
N PRO A 38 -12.44 9.68 6.95
CA PRO A 38 -13.60 8.85 6.60
C PRO A 38 -13.76 8.67 5.08
N TYR A 39 -13.08 9.50 4.29
CA TYR A 39 -13.15 9.48 2.84
C TYR A 39 -12.06 8.57 2.25
N GLY A 40 -12.46 7.44 1.66
CA GLY A 40 -11.54 6.49 1.05
C GLY A 40 -10.60 7.11 0.01
N PHE A 41 -11.09 8.07 -0.78
CA PHE A 41 -10.26 8.78 -1.77
C PHE A 41 -9.18 9.67 -1.14
N VAL A 42 -9.39 10.22 0.06
CA VAL A 42 -8.37 10.97 0.80
C VAL A 42 -7.28 10.01 1.28
N ARG A 43 -7.67 8.85 1.83
CA ARG A 43 -6.72 7.80 2.24
C ARG A 43 -5.88 7.29 1.06
N LEU A 44 -6.49 7.11 -0.11
CA LEU A 44 -5.79 6.78 -1.35
C LEU A 44 -4.82 7.89 -1.79
N ALA A 45 -5.19 9.16 -1.61
CA ALA A 45 -4.30 10.28 -1.92
C ALA A 45 -3.10 10.34 -0.98
N VAL A 46 -3.29 10.07 0.32
CA VAL A 46 -2.20 9.97 1.31
C VAL A 46 -1.23 8.85 0.94
N ALA A 47 -1.74 7.67 0.55
CA ALA A 47 -0.91 6.54 0.13
C ALA A 47 -0.06 6.80 -1.12
N GLN A 48 -0.41 7.82 -1.92
CA GLN A 48 0.36 8.22 -3.09
C GLN A 48 1.43 9.28 -2.78
N GLN A 49 1.44 9.84 -1.56
CA GLN A 49 2.40 10.88 -1.20
C GLN A 49 3.79 10.27 -0.95
N PRO A 50 4.84 10.66 -1.70
CA PRO A 50 6.19 10.13 -1.49
C PRO A 50 6.74 10.39 -0.08
N ARG A 51 6.24 11.42 0.59
CA ARG A 51 6.56 11.81 1.97
C ARG A 51 5.78 11.05 3.04
N ALA A 52 4.85 10.16 2.67
CA ALA A 52 4.21 9.27 3.62
C ALA A 52 5.26 8.28 4.14
N ASP A 53 5.61 8.42 5.41
CA ASP A 53 6.52 7.50 6.08
C ASP A 53 5.80 6.20 6.51
N ALA A 54 6.57 5.24 7.02
CA ALA A 54 6.03 3.96 7.49
C ALA A 54 4.93 4.14 8.56
N SER A 55 5.00 5.19 9.38
CA SER A 55 4.02 5.45 10.43
C SER A 55 2.66 5.92 9.86
N VAL A 56 2.69 6.77 8.82
CA VAL A 56 1.52 7.20 8.06
C VAL A 56 0.91 6.02 7.31
N LEU A 57 1.75 5.21 6.65
CA LEU A 57 1.31 4.01 5.93
C LEU A 57 0.69 2.96 6.87
N ALA A 58 1.24 2.79 8.07
CA ALA A 58 0.68 1.91 9.08
C ALA A 58 -0.70 2.39 9.56
N GLU A 59 -0.89 3.71 9.67
CA GLU A 59 -2.16 4.33 10.03
C GLU A 59 -3.23 4.11 8.95
N LEU A 60 -2.87 4.10 7.66
CA LEU A 60 -3.80 3.79 6.56
C LEU A 60 -4.43 2.40 6.66
N LEU A 61 -3.85 1.48 7.43
CA LEU A 61 -4.26 0.07 7.52
C LEU A 61 -5.07 -0.26 8.79
N THR A 62 -5.30 0.72 9.68
CA THR A 62 -6.03 0.53 10.93
C THR A 62 -7.52 0.30 10.68
N GLU A 63 -8.13 1.20 9.90
CA GLU A 63 -9.56 1.16 9.62
C GLU A 63 -9.89 0.33 8.37
N PRO A 64 -10.95 -0.50 8.38
CA PRO A 64 -11.40 -1.20 7.20
C PRO A 64 -11.86 -0.21 6.11
N LEU A 65 -11.76 -0.63 4.85
CA LEU A 65 -12.35 0.06 3.70
C LEU A 65 -13.34 -0.86 3.00
N ALA A 66 -14.22 -0.27 2.19
CA ALA A 66 -14.98 -1.02 1.22
C ALA A 66 -14.01 -1.87 0.36
N PRO A 67 -14.38 -3.12 -0.02
CA PRO A 67 -13.44 -4.05 -0.67
C PRO A 67 -12.74 -3.50 -1.92
N TRP A 68 -13.44 -2.66 -2.69
CA TRP A 68 -12.89 -2.05 -3.91
C TRP A 68 -11.78 -1.01 -3.60
N ASP A 69 -12.00 -0.17 -2.58
CA ASP A 69 -11.02 0.79 -2.08
C ASP A 69 -9.84 0.08 -1.39
N ALA A 70 -10.14 -0.98 -0.63
CA ALA A 70 -9.14 -1.75 0.11
C ALA A 70 -8.06 -2.34 -0.82
N ASN A 71 -8.47 -2.98 -1.92
CA ASN A 71 -7.50 -3.54 -2.87
C ASN A 71 -6.60 -2.46 -3.49
N ARG A 72 -7.16 -1.29 -3.84
CA ARG A 72 -6.39 -0.19 -4.41
C ARG A 72 -5.42 0.39 -3.37
N LEU A 73 -5.88 0.59 -2.14
CA LEU A 73 -5.06 1.13 -1.06
C LEU A 73 -3.91 0.17 -0.72
N TYR A 74 -4.19 -1.11 -0.52
CA TYR A 74 -3.20 -2.12 -0.16
C TYR A 74 -2.14 -2.29 -1.23
N ARG A 75 -2.53 -2.18 -2.51
CA ARG A 75 -1.58 -2.11 -3.62
C ARG A 75 -0.66 -0.90 -3.50
N LEU A 76 -1.21 0.30 -3.32
CA LEU A 76 -0.42 1.54 -3.20
C LEU A 76 0.56 1.46 -2.04
N VAL A 77 0.13 0.96 -0.88
CA VAL A 77 1.00 0.80 0.29
C VAL A 77 2.09 -0.23 0.04
N ALA A 78 1.78 -1.38 -0.60
CA ALA A 78 2.79 -2.38 -0.94
C ALA A 78 3.82 -1.88 -1.96
N GLU A 79 3.40 -1.04 -2.92
CA GLU A 79 4.28 -0.42 -3.92
C GLU A 79 5.10 0.75 -3.33
N HIS A 80 4.74 1.25 -2.14
CA HIS A 80 5.35 2.45 -1.58
C HIS A 80 6.83 2.22 -1.19
N PRO A 81 7.77 3.13 -1.54
CA PRO A 81 9.18 2.97 -1.21
C PRO A 81 9.44 2.98 0.31
N ASN A 82 8.69 3.79 1.05
CA ASN A 82 8.83 3.91 2.51
C ASN A 82 8.05 2.84 3.31
N ALA A 83 7.41 1.86 2.64
CA ALA A 83 6.75 0.77 3.34
C ALA A 83 7.81 -0.19 3.90
N ASP A 84 7.99 -0.14 5.22
CA ASP A 84 8.87 -1.06 5.92
C ASP A 84 8.26 -2.47 6.06
N ARG A 85 9.04 -3.40 6.61
CA ARG A 85 8.59 -4.78 6.82
C ARG A 85 7.31 -4.85 7.66
N ALA A 86 7.16 -4.04 8.70
CA ALA A 86 6.01 -4.09 9.58
C ALA A 86 4.73 -3.63 8.85
N VAL A 87 4.82 -2.58 8.05
CA VAL A 87 3.73 -2.13 7.17
C VAL A 87 3.38 -3.21 6.16
N LEU A 88 4.36 -3.81 5.49
CA LEU A 88 4.14 -4.83 4.47
C LEU A 88 3.50 -6.10 5.04
N LEU A 89 3.84 -6.51 6.26
CA LEU A 89 3.17 -7.61 6.96
C LEU A 89 1.70 -7.28 7.25
N ARG A 90 1.37 -6.04 7.65
CA ARG A 90 -0.03 -5.63 7.82
C ARG A 90 -0.79 -5.68 6.50
N VAL A 91 -0.19 -5.23 5.40
CA VAL A 91 -0.81 -5.33 4.07
C VAL A 91 -1.03 -6.79 3.68
N LEU A 92 -0.08 -7.66 3.98
CA LEU A 92 -0.19 -9.10 3.75
C LEU A 92 -1.39 -9.68 4.52
N ASP A 93 -1.52 -9.40 5.82
CA ASP A 93 -2.62 -9.89 6.66
C ASP A 93 -3.98 -9.42 6.15
N ARG A 94 -4.11 -8.13 5.81
CA ARG A 94 -5.33 -7.57 5.18
C ARG A 94 -5.64 -8.20 3.82
N THR A 95 -4.62 -8.51 3.04
CA THR A 95 -4.77 -9.20 1.75
C THR A 95 -5.30 -10.62 1.96
N GLU A 96 -4.87 -11.31 3.02
CA GLU A 96 -5.42 -12.62 3.37
C GLU A 96 -6.88 -12.55 3.79
N GLU A 97 -7.25 -11.58 4.62
CA GLU A 97 -8.63 -11.34 5.05
C GLU A 97 -9.55 -11.19 3.83
N LEU A 98 -9.14 -10.36 2.86
CA LEU A 98 -9.87 -10.18 1.61
C LEU A 98 -9.98 -11.47 0.79
N LEU A 99 -8.89 -12.25 0.68
CA LEU A 99 -8.92 -13.53 -0.03
C LEU A 99 -9.83 -14.56 0.68
N ARG A 100 -9.84 -14.59 2.02
CA ARG A 100 -10.75 -15.45 2.78
C ARG A 100 -12.20 -15.03 2.58
N ALA A 101 -12.48 -13.73 2.48
CA ALA A 101 -13.79 -13.18 2.15
C ALA A 101 -14.21 -13.34 0.67
N GLY A 102 -13.40 -14.01 -0.16
CA GLY A 102 -13.69 -14.22 -1.59
C GLY A 102 -13.42 -13.01 -2.49
N SER A 103 -12.89 -11.91 -1.92
CA SER A 103 -12.40 -10.77 -2.69
C SER A 103 -11.11 -11.12 -3.44
N ARG A 104 -10.77 -10.31 -4.45
CA ARG A 104 -9.67 -10.58 -5.38
C ARG A 104 -8.63 -9.45 -5.37
N PRO A 105 -7.84 -9.30 -4.29
CA PRO A 105 -6.85 -8.24 -4.15
C PRO A 105 -5.56 -8.50 -4.96
N TYR A 106 -5.70 -8.69 -6.27
CA TYR A 106 -4.59 -9.13 -7.13
C TYR A 106 -3.44 -8.13 -7.16
N GLY A 107 -3.75 -6.83 -7.17
CA GLY A 107 -2.73 -5.79 -7.22
C GLY A 107 -1.83 -5.84 -5.98
N ALA A 108 -2.45 -5.87 -4.80
CA ALA A 108 -1.74 -5.95 -3.52
C ALA A 108 -0.88 -7.22 -3.43
N ALA A 109 -1.45 -8.39 -3.75
CA ALA A 109 -0.73 -9.65 -3.66
C ALA A 109 0.51 -9.71 -4.58
N ILE A 110 0.40 -9.18 -5.80
CA ILE A 110 1.54 -9.14 -6.74
C ILE A 110 2.59 -8.11 -6.31
N ALA A 111 2.16 -6.95 -5.80
CA ALA A 111 3.07 -5.93 -5.28
C ALA A 111 3.88 -6.47 -4.08
N LEU A 112 3.24 -7.22 -3.17
CA LEU A 112 3.92 -7.87 -2.05
C LEU A 112 4.96 -8.90 -2.50
N ALA A 113 4.68 -9.64 -3.59
CA ALA A 113 5.56 -10.70 -4.09
C ALA A 113 6.93 -10.22 -4.62
N VAL A 114 7.05 -8.93 -4.92
CA VAL A 114 8.31 -8.31 -5.39
C VAL A 114 9.03 -7.53 -4.30
N ARG A 115 8.51 -7.51 -3.08
CA ARG A 115 9.16 -6.85 -1.93
C ARG A 115 10.25 -7.72 -1.34
N THR A 116 11.44 -7.15 -1.16
CA THR A 116 12.59 -7.83 -0.58
C THR A 116 12.50 -7.95 0.94
N GLU A 117 11.67 -7.12 1.57
CA GLU A 117 11.42 -7.14 3.02
C GLU A 117 10.59 -8.35 3.47
N LEU A 118 9.92 -9.02 2.54
CA LEU A 118 9.10 -10.20 2.79
C LEU A 118 9.77 -11.44 2.20
N THR A 119 9.68 -12.55 2.92
CA THR A 119 10.17 -13.83 2.44
C THR A 119 9.23 -14.41 1.38
N PRO A 120 9.77 -15.16 0.40
CA PRO A 120 8.91 -15.83 -0.56
C PRO A 120 7.87 -16.75 0.07
N ALA A 121 8.19 -17.40 1.20
CA ALA A 121 7.30 -18.30 1.92
C ALA A 121 6.08 -17.57 2.54
N GLU A 122 6.30 -16.38 3.11
CA GLU A 122 5.22 -15.52 3.62
C GLU A 122 4.23 -15.13 2.52
N ILE A 123 4.68 -14.97 1.29
CA ILE A 123 3.81 -14.65 0.15
C ILE A 123 3.16 -15.91 -0.44
N ASP A 124 3.89 -17.02 -0.46
CA ASP A 124 3.47 -18.30 -1.04
C ASP A 124 2.12 -18.78 -0.47
N ARG A 125 1.92 -18.56 0.83
CA ARG A 125 0.71 -18.93 1.57
C ARG A 125 -0.58 -18.37 0.95
N LEU A 126 -0.51 -17.20 0.30
CA LEU A 126 -1.66 -16.57 -0.36
C LEU A 126 -2.29 -17.46 -1.45
N ARG A 127 -1.51 -18.34 -2.09
CA ARG A 127 -2.00 -19.22 -3.17
C ARG A 127 -2.95 -20.31 -2.68
N HIS A 128 -2.88 -20.64 -1.40
CA HIS A 128 -3.63 -21.72 -0.77
C HIS A 128 -4.95 -21.24 -0.15
N LEU A 129 -5.19 -19.92 -0.15
CA LEU A 129 -6.43 -19.34 0.37
C LEU A 129 -7.61 -19.57 -0.58
N PRO A 130 -8.86 -19.67 -0.08
CA PRO A 130 -10.03 -19.99 -0.88
C PRO A 130 -10.32 -18.97 -1.99
N GLY A 131 -10.09 -17.67 -1.77
CA GLY A 131 -10.22 -16.62 -2.79
C GLY A 131 -9.08 -16.57 -3.82
N ALA A 132 -8.06 -17.42 -3.70
CA ALA A 132 -6.93 -17.43 -4.61
C ALA A 132 -7.32 -18.04 -5.97
N SER A 133 -7.65 -17.19 -6.92
CA SER A 133 -7.99 -17.65 -8.27
C SER A 133 -6.78 -18.24 -9.01
N ARG A 134 -7.04 -19.00 -10.08
CA ARG A 134 -5.99 -19.47 -11.01
C ARG A 134 -5.10 -18.32 -11.51
N ARG A 135 -5.68 -17.14 -11.76
CA ARG A 135 -4.96 -15.95 -12.21
C ARG A 135 -4.01 -15.43 -11.13
N LEU A 136 -4.49 -15.35 -9.87
CA LEU A 136 -3.64 -14.94 -8.75
C LEU A 136 -2.47 -15.91 -8.57
N ARG A 137 -2.75 -17.22 -8.51
CA ARG A 137 -1.71 -18.24 -8.32
C ARG A 137 -0.62 -18.14 -9.39
N ARG A 138 -1.01 -18.05 -10.67
CA ARG A 138 -0.07 -17.87 -11.79
C ARG A 138 0.72 -16.58 -11.68
N GLY A 139 0.06 -15.48 -11.31
CA GLY A 139 0.72 -14.19 -11.11
C GLY A 139 1.77 -14.24 -10.01
N LEU A 140 1.43 -14.81 -8.85
CA LEU A 140 2.35 -14.97 -7.73
C LEU A 140 3.54 -15.86 -8.09
N THR A 141 3.33 -16.97 -8.81
CA THR A 141 4.43 -17.81 -9.30
C THR A 141 5.40 -16.99 -10.15
N ARG A 142 4.90 -16.20 -11.11
CA ARG A 142 5.75 -15.37 -11.98
C ARG A 142 6.51 -14.32 -11.18
N ALA A 143 5.83 -13.61 -10.29
CA ALA A 143 6.43 -12.55 -9.49
C ALA A 143 7.52 -13.09 -8.56
N LEU A 144 7.27 -14.21 -7.86
CA LEU A 144 8.24 -14.84 -6.97
C LEU A 144 9.44 -15.40 -7.74
N THR A 145 9.24 -15.95 -8.94
CA THR A 145 10.36 -16.37 -9.79
C THR A 145 11.22 -15.17 -10.20
N HIS A 146 10.61 -14.05 -10.62
CA HIS A 146 11.34 -12.85 -11.01
C HIS A 146 12.06 -12.18 -9.84
N ALA A 147 11.48 -12.17 -8.65
CA ALA A 147 12.12 -11.61 -7.45
C ALA A 147 13.36 -12.43 -7.02
N ARG A 148 13.38 -13.74 -7.29
CA ARG A 148 14.50 -14.65 -6.98
C ARG A 148 15.62 -14.60 -8.01
N THR A 149 15.37 -14.13 -9.21
CA THR A 149 16.40 -13.95 -10.23
C THR A 149 16.87 -12.50 -10.18
N PRO A 150 17.99 -12.18 -9.48
CA PRO A 150 18.55 -10.84 -9.59
C PRO A 150 18.84 -10.58 -11.06
N ARG A 151 18.37 -9.44 -11.59
CA ARG A 151 18.82 -8.98 -12.91
C ARG A 151 20.34 -8.93 -12.84
N GLY A 152 20.98 -9.84 -13.57
CA GLY A 152 22.43 -9.91 -13.66
C GLY A 152 22.99 -8.53 -13.93
N HIS A 153 24.00 -8.16 -13.16
CA HIS A 153 24.87 -7.03 -13.38
C HIS A 153 25.23 -7.02 -14.86
N ARG A 154 24.61 -6.12 -15.65
CA ARG A 154 25.18 -5.74 -16.94
C ARG A 154 26.38 -4.89 -16.57
N GLU A 155 27.52 -5.55 -16.37
CA GLU A 155 28.82 -4.90 -16.41
C GLU A 155 28.86 -4.10 -17.72
N ARG A 156 28.96 -2.78 -17.59
CA ARG A 156 29.35 -1.92 -18.70
C ARG A 156 30.79 -2.32 -19.01
N ILE A 157 30.97 -3.12 -20.05
CA ILE A 157 32.24 -3.19 -20.76
C ILE A 157 32.38 -1.83 -21.43
N GLU A 158 33.12 -0.93 -20.80
CA GLU A 158 33.67 0.24 -21.47
C GLU A 158 34.94 -0.21 -22.20
N TRP A 159 34.95 0.01 -23.52
CA TRP A 159 36.12 -0.10 -24.38
C TRP A 159 36.95 1.16 -24.30
#